data_AF-A0A7K4H557-F1
#
_entry.id   AF-A0A7K4H557-F1
#
_cell.length_a   1.000
_cell.length_b   1.000
_cell.length_c   1.000
_cell.angle_alpha   90.00
_cell.angle_beta   90.00
_cell.angle_gamma   90.00
#
_symmetry.space_group_name_H-M   'P 1'
#
loop_
_entity.id
_entity.type
_entity.pdbx_description
1 polymer ?
#
loop_
_entity_poly.entity_id
_entity_poly.type
_entity_poly.pdbx_seq_one_letter_code
_entity_poly.pdbx_strand_id
1 'polypeptide(L)'
;MEVSINYHQALEESLRKELVWLIEEFKILFKSKIEIEPKNDKKLANEILDFILENTLVYDNIVLYNLFTETMENIEKKYPNLF
;
A
#
# COMPACT_ATOMS: atom_id res chain seq x y z
N MET A 1 -29.96 -14.15 2.89
CA MET A 1 -28.91 -13.13 3.13
C MET A 1 -27.61 -13.89 3.32
N GLU A 2 -26.85 -14.10 2.26
CA GLU A 2 -25.59 -14.88 2.30
C GLU A 2 -24.56 -14.35 1.28
N VAL A 3 -25.04 -13.68 0.23
CA VAL A 3 -24.22 -13.11 -0.84
C VAL A 3 -23.37 -11.91 -0.36
N SER A 4 -23.85 -11.10 0.59
CA SER A 4 -23.13 -9.91 1.06
C SER A 4 -21.89 -10.24 1.89
N ILE A 5 -21.93 -11.30 2.70
CA ILE A 5 -20.78 -11.72 3.54
C ILE A 5 -19.63 -12.21 2.65
N ASN A 6 -19.96 -12.97 1.60
CA ASN A 6 -18.98 -13.52 0.67
C ASN A 6 -18.30 -12.42 -0.19
N TYR A 7 -19.05 -11.36 -0.54
CA TYR A 7 -18.53 -10.23 -1.29
C TYR A 7 -17.47 -9.42 -0.50
N HIS A 8 -17.74 -9.14 0.78
CA HIS A 8 -16.79 -8.41 1.62
C HIS A 8 -15.51 -9.21 1.90
N GLN A 9 -15.63 -10.53 2.10
CA GLN A 9 -14.46 -11.41 2.26
C GLN A 9 -13.61 -11.47 0.99
N ALA A 10 -14.24 -11.60 -0.18
CA ALA A 10 -13.52 -11.61 -1.45
C ALA A 10 -12.80 -10.27 -1.74
N LEU A 11 -13.44 -9.14 -1.40
CA LEU A 11 -12.81 -7.81 -1.48
C LEU A 11 -11.60 -7.69 -0.55
N GLU A 12 -11.70 -8.19 0.68
CA GLU A 12 -10.59 -8.16 1.63
C GLU A 12 -9.40 -9.00 1.15
N GLU A 13 -9.66 -10.22 0.67
CA GLU A 13 -8.62 -11.07 0.11
C GLU A 13 -7.96 -10.46 -1.14
N SER A 14 -8.75 -9.81 -2.00
CA SER A 14 -8.22 -9.11 -3.17
C SER A 14 -7.32 -7.95 -2.76
N LEU A 15 -7.79 -7.11 -1.84
CA LEU A 15 -7.02 -5.97 -1.34
C LEU A 15 -5.72 -6.44 -0.66
N ARG A 16 -5.77 -7.51 0.15
CA ARG A 16 -4.56 -8.08 0.77
C ARG A 16 -3.53 -8.52 -0.27
N LYS A 17 -3.96 -9.14 -1.38
CA LYS A 17 -3.05 -9.53 -2.46
C LYS A 17 -2.43 -8.31 -3.13
N GLU A 18 -3.22 -7.28 -3.41
CA GLU A 18 -2.72 -6.04 -4.01
C GLU A 18 -1.73 -5.31 -3.09
N LEU A 19 -2.01 -5.25 -1.79
CA LEU A 19 -1.12 -4.66 -0.80
C LEU A 19 0.19 -5.43 -0.63
N VAL A 20 0.15 -6.77 -0.66
CA VAL A 20 1.37 -7.59 -0.67
C VAL A 20 2.18 -7.36 -1.93
N TRP A 21 1.52 -7.28 -3.08
CA TRP A 21 2.18 -6.97 -4.35
C TRP A 21 2.83 -5.58 -4.30
N LEU A 22 2.14 -4.57 -3.75
CA LEU A 22 2.67 -3.23 -3.54
C LEU A 22 3.97 -3.24 -2.71
N ILE A 23 4.00 -3.96 -1.60
CA ILE A 23 5.20 -4.06 -0.74
C ILE A 23 6.38 -4.64 -1.53
N GLU A 24 6.16 -5.68 -2.34
CA GLU A 24 7.24 -6.28 -3.14
C GLU A 24 7.66 -5.38 -4.31
N GLU A 25 6.75 -4.66 -4.96
CA GLU A 25 7.09 -3.66 -5.99
C GLU A 25 7.90 -2.50 -5.39
N PHE A 26 7.49 -1.96 -4.23
CA PHE A 26 8.26 -0.96 -3.49
C PHE A 26 9.67 -1.46 -3.20
N LYS A 27 9.78 -2.70 -2.73
CA LYS A 27 11.08 -3.33 -2.49
C LYS A 27 11.89 -3.41 -3.76
N ILE A 28 11.34 -3.83 -4.90
CA ILE A 28 12.08 -3.92 -6.15
C ILE A 28 12.56 -2.54 -6.60
N LEU A 29 11.68 -1.52 -6.55
CA LEU A 29 11.97 -0.16 -7.00
C LEU A 29 13.05 0.53 -6.15
N PHE A 30 13.02 0.32 -4.84
CA PHE A 30 13.87 1.07 -3.91
C PHE A 30 15.03 0.26 -3.32
N LYS A 31 15.09 -1.07 -3.47
CA LYS A 31 16.16 -1.93 -2.92
C LYS A 31 17.56 -1.55 -3.40
N SER A 32 17.70 -0.98 -4.60
CA SER A 32 19.00 -0.58 -5.18
C SER A 32 19.22 0.92 -5.29
N LYS A 33 18.23 1.75 -4.95
CA LYS A 33 18.26 3.21 -5.20
C LYS A 33 18.60 4.07 -3.98
N ILE A 34 18.52 3.50 -2.77
CA ILE A 34 18.71 4.21 -1.49
C ILE A 34 20.06 4.95 -1.37
N GLU A 35 21.06 4.66 -2.22
CA GLU A 35 22.38 5.27 -2.17
C GLU A 35 22.63 6.38 -3.21
N ILE A 36 21.77 6.58 -4.22
CA ILE A 36 22.13 7.39 -5.41
C ILE A 36 21.40 8.74 -5.46
N GLU A 37 20.09 8.80 -5.19
CA GLU A 37 19.34 10.06 -5.33
C GLU A 37 18.13 10.20 -4.36
N PRO A 38 18.39 10.34 -3.05
CA PRO A 38 17.36 10.19 -2.01
C PRO A 38 16.20 11.18 -2.13
N LYS A 39 16.39 12.38 -2.69
CA LYS A 39 15.28 13.35 -2.86
C LYS A 39 14.27 12.93 -3.92
N ASN A 40 14.72 12.38 -5.03
CA ASN A 40 13.83 11.93 -6.11
C ASN A 40 13.14 10.63 -5.73
N ASP A 41 13.85 9.74 -5.04
CA ASP A 41 13.27 8.49 -4.53
C ASP A 41 12.20 8.73 -3.47
N LYS A 42 12.42 9.68 -2.53
CA LYS A 42 11.39 10.12 -1.57
C LYS A 42 10.13 10.64 -2.27
N LYS A 43 10.31 11.50 -3.28
CA LYS A 43 9.20 12.08 -4.02
C LYS A 43 8.39 10.99 -4.75
N LEU A 44 9.08 10.08 -5.44
CA LEU A 44 8.45 8.97 -6.14
C LEU A 44 7.73 8.01 -5.19
N ALA A 45 8.32 7.72 -4.02
CA ALA A 45 7.68 6.90 -3.00
C ALA A 45 6.35 7.50 -2.54
N ASN A 46 6.34 8.80 -2.22
CA ASN A 46 5.12 9.52 -1.84
C ASN A 46 4.09 9.56 -2.97
N GLU A 47 4.51 9.86 -4.22
CA GLU A 47 3.59 9.88 -5.37
C GLU A 47 2.91 8.52 -5.61
N ILE A 48 3.63 7.41 -5.42
CA ILE A 48 3.03 6.07 -5.53
C ILE A 48 2.04 5.83 -4.39
N LEU A 49 2.37 6.19 -3.15
CA LEU A 49 1.45 6.02 -2.02
C LEU A 49 0.19 6.88 -2.16
N ASP A 50 0.35 8.14 -2.56
CA ASP A 50 -0.76 9.07 -2.79
C ASP A 50 -1.68 8.56 -3.90
N PHE A 51 -1.12 8.08 -5.03
CA PHE A 51 -1.91 7.51 -6.11
C PHE A 51 -2.75 6.34 -5.63
N ILE A 52 -2.19 5.45 -4.80
CA ILE A 52 -2.91 4.29 -4.30
C ILE A 52 -3.96 4.71 -3.27
N LEU A 53 -3.65 5.67 -2.39
CA LEU A 53 -4.62 6.25 -1.46
C LEU A 53 -5.84 6.83 -2.19
N GLU A 54 -5.61 7.55 -3.29
CA GLU A 54 -6.67 8.17 -4.09
C GLU A 54 -7.51 7.16 -4.88
N ASN A 55 -6.91 6.05 -5.34
CA ASN A 55 -7.57 5.06 -6.18
C ASN A 55 -8.17 3.88 -5.40
N THR A 56 -7.79 3.71 -4.13
CA THR A 56 -8.36 2.67 -3.27
C THR A 56 -9.64 3.21 -2.61
N LEU A 57 -10.81 2.82 -3.13
CA LEU A 57 -12.13 3.15 -2.56
C LEU A 57 -12.39 2.36 -1.27
N VAL A 58 -11.62 2.61 -0.21
CA VAL A 58 -11.80 2.01 1.12
C VAL A 58 -12.74 2.79 2.04
N TYR A 59 -13.23 3.95 1.59
CA TYR A 59 -13.98 4.91 2.41
C TYR A 59 -15.23 4.34 3.12
N ASP A 60 -15.91 3.36 2.52
CA ASP A 60 -17.11 2.76 3.12
C ASP A 60 -16.83 1.44 3.88
N ASN A 61 -15.57 1.00 3.97
CA ASN A 61 -15.19 -0.23 4.66
C ASN A 61 -13.99 -0.03 5.60
N ILE A 62 -14.31 0.19 6.89
CA ILE A 62 -13.34 0.37 7.99
C ILE A 62 -12.29 -0.74 8.05
N VAL A 63 -12.65 -2.00 7.76
CA VAL A 63 -11.69 -3.11 7.84
C VAL A 63 -10.63 -2.98 6.75
N LEU A 64 -11.06 -2.66 5.54
CA LEU A 64 -10.16 -2.44 4.41
C LEU A 64 -9.30 -1.19 4.61
N TYR A 65 -9.88 -0.11 5.14
CA TYR A 65 -9.14 1.10 5.50
C TYR A 65 -8.03 0.83 6.54
N ASN A 66 -8.33 0.03 7.56
CA ASN A 66 -7.36 -0.34 8.59
C ASN A 66 -6.22 -1.19 8.00
N LEU A 67 -6.54 -2.16 7.14
CA LEU A 67 -5.54 -2.99 6.45
C LEU A 67 -4.62 -2.16 5.56
N PHE A 68 -5.19 -1.19 4.87
CA PHE A 68 -4.46 -0.25 4.04
C PHE A 68 -3.51 0.60 4.88
N THR A 69 -4.02 1.22 5.95
CA THR A 69 -3.24 2.05 6.87
C THR A 69 -2.09 1.28 7.51
N GLU A 70 -2.35 0.05 7.98
CA GLU A 70 -1.31 -0.83 8.54
C GLU A 70 -0.22 -1.15 7.52
N THR A 71 -0.59 -1.36 6.26
CA THR A 71 0.37 -1.60 5.18
C THR A 71 1.26 -0.38 4.93
N MET A 72 0.68 0.83 4.92
CA MET A 72 1.44 2.06 4.74
C MET A 72 2.42 2.29 5.89
N GLU A 73 1.98 2.14 7.14
CA GLU A 73 2.88 2.22 8.29
C GLU A 73 4.03 1.21 8.22
N ASN A 74 3.76 0.00 7.72
CA ASN A 74 4.79 -1.02 7.55
C ASN A 74 5.79 -0.67 6.45
N ILE A 75 5.35 -0.04 5.36
CA ILE A 75 6.24 0.47 4.30
C ILE A 75 7.12 1.59 4.86
N GLU A 76 6.54 2.57 5.56
CA GLU A 76 7.29 3.66 6.18
C GLU A 76 8.35 3.15 7.17
N LYS A 77 7.98 2.21 8.05
CA LYS A 77 8.91 1.59 9.02
C LYS A 77 10.04 0.81 8.34
N LYS A 78 9.75 0.16 7.21
CA LYS A 78 10.73 -0.67 6.48
C LYS A 78 11.67 0.17 5.61
N TYR A 79 11.21 1.33 5.16
CA TYR A 79 11.99 2.25 4.33
C TYR A 79 12.05 3.66 4.94
N PRO A 80 12.63 3.83 6.13
CA PRO A 80 12.66 5.12 6.83
C PRO A 80 13.45 6.20 6.07
N ASN A 81 14.28 5.82 5.10
CA ASN A 81 15.02 6.75 4.26
C ASN A 81 14.19 7.29 3.09
N LEU A 82 12.98 6.77 2.85
CA LEU A 82 12.07 7.20 1.78
C LEU A 82 10.94 8.11 2.26
N PHE A 83 10.80 8.27 3.58
CA PHE A 83 9.82 9.13 4.23
C PHE A 83 10.55 10.09 5.18
#